data_AF-A0A0F9HGE5-F1
#
_entry.id   AF-A0A0F9HGE5-F1
#
_cell.length_a   1.000
_cell.length_b   1.000
_cell.length_c   1.000
_cell.angle_alpha   90.00
_cell.angle_beta   90.00
_cell.angle_gamma   90.00
#
_symmetry.space_group_name_H-M   'P 1'
#
loop_
_entity.id
_entity.type
_entity.pdbx_description
1 polymer ?
#
loop_
_entity_poly.entity_id
_entity_poly.type
_entity_poly.pdbx_seq_one_letter_code
_entity_poly.pdbx_strand_id
1 'polypeptide(L)' 'IGWYRIYKFQKLSENFIEKYLNELDIHIISEYQILSENFIEKHFNKFYKYDICRYQKLSLGFIEKSATGIPAFLK' A
#
# COMPACT_ATOMS: atom_id res chain seq x y z
N ILE A 1 0.12 -9.15 -22.95
CA ILE A 1 -1.08 -9.01 -22.10
C ILE A 1 -0.81 -7.88 -21.11
N GLY A 2 -1.62 -6.83 -21.11
CA GLY A 2 -1.38 -5.65 -20.27
C GLY A 2 -1.61 -5.99 -18.80
N TRP A 3 -0.53 -5.97 -18.03
CA TRP A 3 -0.56 -6.25 -16.60
C TRP A 3 -1.58 -5.43 -15.81
N TYR A 4 -1.89 -4.21 -16.27
CA TYR A 4 -2.98 -3.35 -15.77
C TYR A 4 -4.31 -4.10 -15.54
N ARG A 5 -4.73 -4.95 -16.49
CA ARG A 5 -6.00 -5.69 -16.36
C ARG A 5 -5.93 -6.74 -15.26
N ILE A 6 -4.77 -7.36 -15.07
CA ILE A 6 -4.57 -8.34 -14.01
C ILE A 6 -4.64 -7.63 -12.66
N TYR A 7 -3.95 -6.50 -12.50
CA TYR A 7 -3.92 -5.74 -11.25
C TYR A 7 -5.28 -5.16 -10.86
N LYS A 8 -6.09 -4.76 -11.84
CA LYS A 8 -7.39 -4.14 -11.57
C LYS A 8 -8.49 -5.15 -11.24
N PHE A 9 -8.45 -6.32 -11.90
CA PHE A 9 -9.58 -7.25 -11.88
C PHE A 9 -9.29 -8.58 -11.18
N GLN A 10 -8.02 -8.87 -10.84
CA GLN A 10 -7.65 -10.07 -10.09
C GLN A 10 -7.23 -9.71 -8.68
N LYS A 11 -7.58 -10.57 -7.73
CA LYS A 11 -7.04 -10.51 -6.37
C LYS A 11 -5.67 -11.17 -6.35
N LEU A 12 -4.62 -10.39 -6.16
CA LEU A 12 -3.26 -10.88 -6.01
C LEU A 12 -2.99 -11.21 -4.55
N SER A 13 -2.17 -12.23 -4.33
CA SER A 13 -1.66 -12.50 -2.98
C SER A 13 -0.52 -11.53 -2.66
N GLU A 14 -0.37 -11.19 -1.39
CA GLU A 14 0.75 -10.37 -0.93
C GLU A 14 2.12 -10.99 -1.27
N ASN A 15 2.24 -12.32 -1.21
CA ASN A 15 3.47 -13.02 -1.63
C ASN A 15 3.79 -12.78 -3.11
N PHE A 16 2.77 -12.76 -3.97
CA PHE A 16 2.95 -12.44 -5.38
C PHE A 16 3.35 -10.97 -5.55
N ILE A 17 2.66 -10.05 -4.87
CA ILE A 17 2.95 -8.61 -4.93
C ILE A 17 4.39 -8.35 -4.45
N GLU A 18 4.80 -8.95 -3.33
CA GLU A 18 6.17 -8.82 -2.79
C GLU A 18 7.24 -9.32 -3.76
N LYS A 19 7.00 -10.48 -4.39
CA LYS A 19 7.94 -11.07 -5.35
C LYS A 19 8.20 -10.13 -6.54
N TYR A 20 7.20 -9.39 -6.97
CA TYR A 20 7.27 -8.52 -8.16
C TYR A 20 7.24 -7.03 -7.81
N LEU A 21 7.39 -6.63 -6.55
CA LEU A 21 7.08 -5.28 -6.07
C LEU A 21 7.84 -4.16 -6.81
N ASN A 22 9.03 -4.45 -7.32
CA ASN A 22 9.83 -3.47 -8.08
C ASN A 22 9.46 -3.40 -9.57
N GLU A 23 8.69 -4.37 -10.07
CA GLU A 23 8.18 -4.45 -11.45
C GLU A 23 6.71 -4.02 -11.55
N LEU A 24 6.01 -4.01 -10.41
CA LEU A 24 4.61 -3.59 -10.29
C LEU A 24 4.50 -2.07 -10.15
N ASP A 25 3.46 -1.50 -10.76
CA ASP A 25 3.07 -0.12 -10.50
C ASP A 25 2.39 -0.02 -9.12
N ILE A 26 3.12 0.55 -8.16
CA ILE A 26 2.69 0.70 -6.76
C ILE A 26 1.42 1.55 -6.58
N HIS A 27 1.14 2.48 -7.50
CA HIS A 27 -0.11 3.26 -7.46
C HIS A 27 -1.29 2.34 -7.82
N ILE A 28 -1.16 1.54 -8.88
CA ILE A 28 -2.20 0.58 -9.28
C ILE A 28 -2.41 -0.49 -8.19
N ILE A 29 -1.34 -0.98 -7.58
CA ILE A 29 -1.45 -1.94 -6.47
C ILE A 29 -2.19 -1.31 -5.29
N SER A 30 -1.83 -0.09 -4.90
CA SER A 30 -2.49 0.63 -3.81
C SER A 30 -3.97 0.91 -4.10
N GLU A 31 -4.33 1.19 -5.36
CA GLU A 31 -5.70 1.50 -5.75
C GLU A 31 -6.61 0.24 -5.80
N TYR A 32 -6.09 -0.88 -6.31
CA TYR A 32 -6.92 -2.02 -6.68
C TYR A 32 -6.73 -3.28 -5.83
N GLN A 33 -5.66 -3.37 -5.04
CA GLN A 33 -5.40 -4.52 -4.18
C GLN A 33 -5.76 -4.23 -2.72
N ILE A 34 -6.14 -5.27 -1.97
CA ILE A 34 -6.33 -5.18 -0.52
C ILE A 34 -5.03 -5.64 0.13
N LEU A 35 -4.32 -4.71 0.76
CA LEU A 35 -3.08 -4.97 1.47
C LEU A 35 -3.35 -4.96 2.97
N SER A 36 -2.71 -5.86 3.69
CA SER A 36 -2.68 -5.86 5.15
C SER A 36 -1.77 -4.76 5.68
N GLU A 37 -2.09 -4.27 6.87
CA GLU A 37 -1.25 -3.31 7.58
C GLU A 37 0.19 -3.80 7.78
N ASN A 38 0.38 -5.09 8.06
CA ASN A 38 1.70 -5.70 8.19
C ASN A 38 2.50 -5.61 6.89
N PHE A 39 1.84 -5.84 5.74
CA PHE A 39 2.47 -5.72 4.44
C PHE A 39 2.88 -4.27 4.14
N ILE A 40 1.96 -3.33 4.40
CA ILE A 40 2.19 -1.89 4.21
C ILE A 40 3.34 -1.43 5.12
N GLU A 41 3.38 -1.86 6.38
CA GLU A 41 4.45 -1.52 7.32
C GLU A 41 5.81 -2.04 6.85
N LYS A 42 5.87 -3.32 6.44
CA LYS A 42 7.10 -3.95 5.93
C LYS A 42 7.68 -3.22 4.70
N HIS A 43 6.80 -2.68 3.85
CA HIS A 43 7.18 -2.05 2.58
C HIS A 43 6.90 -0.55 2.53
N PHE A 44 6.75 0.11 3.68
CA PHE A 44 6.25 1.49 3.79
C PHE A 44 7.01 2.49 2.91
N ASN A 45 8.34 2.33 2.80
CA ASN A 45 9.20 3.21 2.01
C ASN A 45 9.05 3.03 0.49
N LYS A 46 8.37 1.97 0.03
CA LYS A 46 8.11 1.70 -1.38
C LYS A 46 6.75 2.22 -1.83
N PHE A 47 5.87 2.60 -0.91
CA PHE A 47 4.52 3.06 -1.23
C PHE A 47 4.41 4.58 -1.12
N TYR A 48 3.57 5.18 -1.96
CA TYR A 48 3.16 6.56 -1.77
C TYR A 48 2.15 6.64 -0.62
N LYS A 49 2.50 7.39 0.42
CA LYS A 49 1.67 7.57 1.62
C LYS A 49 0.25 8.03 1.28
N TYR A 50 0.15 8.95 0.32
CA TYR A 50 -1.14 9.47 -0.16
C TYR A 50 -2.03 8.36 -0.72
N ASP A 51 -1.49 7.50 -1.58
CA ASP A 51 -2.25 6.41 -2.21
C ASP A 51 -2.70 5.37 -1.19
N ILE A 52 -1.82 5.02 -0.24
CA ILE A 52 -2.16 4.11 0.85
C ILE A 52 -3.32 4.67 1.68
N CYS A 53 -3.25 5.93 2.12
CA CYS A 53 -4.33 6.55 2.89
C CYS A 53 -5.63 6.71 2.08
N ARG A 54 -5.52 6.92 0.77
CA ARG A 54 -6.68 7.15 -0.11
C ARG A 54 -7.42 5.85 -0.44
N TYR A 55 -6.71 4.75 -0.62
CA TYR A 55 -7.26 3.53 -1.21
C TYR A 55 -7.28 2.32 -0.26
N GLN A 56 -6.44 2.30 0.78
CA GLN A 56 -6.41 1.18 1.73
C GLN A 56 -7.31 1.43 2.94
N LYS A 57 -7.89 0.34 3.47
CA LYS A 57 -8.64 0.36 4.72
C LYS A 57 -7.67 0.19 5.89
N LEU A 58 -7.31 1.30 6.51
CA LEU A 58 -6.40 1.35 7.66
C LEU A 58 -7.19 1.48 8.97
N SER A 59 -6.72 0.82 10.02
CA SER A 59 -7.21 1.00 11.37
C SER A 59 -6.69 2.31 11.96
N LEU A 60 -7.43 2.84 12.95
CA LEU A 60 -7.00 4.02 13.69
C LEU A 60 -5.64 3.78 14.37
N GLY A 61 -5.43 2.60 14.96
CA GLY A 61 -4.17 2.25 15.62
C GLY A 61 -2.97 2.26 14.66
N PHE A 62 -3.16 1.84 13.41
CA PHE A 62 -2.12 1.92 12.38
C PHE A 62 -1.78 3.37 12.00
N ILE A 63 -2.81 4.20 11.83
CA ILE A 63 -2.65 5.63 11.52
C ILE A 63 -1.94 6.34 12.66
N GLU A 64 -2.34 6.11 13.91
CA GLU A 64 -1.74 6.72 15.10
C GLU A 64 -0.28 6.30 15.28
N LYS A 65 0.03 5.01 15.14
CA LYS A 65 1.41 4.49 15.17
C LYS A 65 2.27 5.18 14.11
N SER A 66 1.76 5.32 12.89
CA SER A 66 2.46 5.98 11.78
C SER A 66 2.60 7.50 11.98
N ALA A 67 1.66 8.13 12.72
CA ALA A 67 1.67 9.55 13.05
C ALA A 67 2.65 9.91 14.16
N THR A 68 2.95 9.01 15.09
CA THR A 68 3.98 9.24 16.13
C THR A 68 5.41 9.35 15.58
N GLY A 69 5.63 8.99 14.30
CA GLY A 69 6.85 9.28 13.54
C GLY A 69 6.80 10.55 12.68
N ILE A 70 5.73 11.36 12.74
CA ILE A 70 5.61 12.63 12.02
C ILE A 70 6.18 13.75 12.92
N PRO A 71 7.25 14.47 12.50
CA PRO A 71 7.70 15.67 13.20
C PRO A 71 6.56 16.69 13.26
N ALA A 72 6.45 17.35 14.42
CA ALA A 72 5.45 18.29 14.93
C ALA A 72 4.89 19.44 14.03
N PHE A 73 4.91 19.35 12.70
CA PHE A 73 4.44 20.40 11.78
C PHE A 73 3.00 20.22 11.28
N LEU A 74 2.22 19.31 11.86
CA LEU A 74 0.77 19.24 11.67
C LEU A 74 0.02 19.40 13.01
N LYS A 75 0.41 20.43 13.77
CA LYS A 75 -0.46 21.11 14.73
C LYS A 75 -0.68 22.54 14.25
#